data_AF-A0AAP6LKA8-F1
#
_entry.id   AF-A0AAP6LKA8-F1
#
_cell.length_a   1.000
_cell.length_b   1.000
_cell.length_c   1.000
_cell.angle_alpha   90.00
_cell.angle_beta   90.00
_cell.angle_gamma   90.00
#
_symmetry.space_group_name_H-M   'P 1'
#
loop_
_entity.id
_entity.type
_entity.pdbx_description
1 polymer ?
#
loop_
_entity_poly.entity_id
_entity_poly.type
_entity_poly.pdbx_seq_one_letter_code
_entity_poly.pdbx_strand_id
1 'polypeptide(L)'
;MSVFSITYKATGKADGTLIKGKNAEIKGIFIKIDGDNPKNGIIFKNLDTQNEVKLAKDSIVINEPSRLLILVSSDLGAGNYELSITTQSSKGSVLLKEPRTETLNTPITIV
;
A
#
# COMPACT_ATOMS: atom_id res chain seq x y z
N MET A 1 -13.92 1.35 0.52
CA MET A 1 -12.64 1.24 1.23
C MET A 1 -12.30 2.65 1.67
N SER A 2 -11.43 2.80 2.67
CA SER A 2 -10.74 4.08 2.85
C SER A 2 -9.29 3.88 3.25
N VAL A 3 -8.34 4.60 2.65
CA VAL A 3 -6.92 4.61 3.04
C VAL A 3 -6.63 5.95 3.74
N PHE A 4 -6.26 5.89 5.01
CA PHE A 4 -6.16 7.07 5.86
C PHE A 4 -4.76 7.65 5.91
N SER A 5 -3.77 6.81 6.21
CA SER A 5 -2.41 7.28 6.43
C SER A 5 -1.41 6.16 6.19
N ILE A 6 -0.18 6.60 5.98
CA ILE A 6 1.00 5.75 6.00
C ILE A 6 1.99 6.33 7.01
N THR A 7 2.70 5.46 7.71
CA THR A 7 3.63 5.85 8.75
C THR A 7 4.92 5.06 8.62
N TYR A 8 6.05 5.74 8.60
CA TYR A 8 7.35 5.09 8.67
C TYR A 8 7.53 4.47 10.05
N LYS A 9 7.63 3.13 10.12
CA LYS A 9 7.47 2.42 11.40
C LYS A 9 8.58 2.70 12.40
N ALA A 10 9.80 2.95 11.92
CA ALA A 10 10.97 3.15 12.79
C ALA A 10 10.92 4.49 13.54
N THR A 11 10.39 5.55 12.93
CA THR A 11 10.32 6.88 13.54
C THR A 11 8.91 7.29 13.97
N GLY A 12 7.87 6.61 13.49
CA GLY A 12 6.48 6.99 13.70
C GLY A 12 6.03 8.21 12.87
N LYS A 13 6.85 8.70 11.94
CA LYS A 13 6.49 9.83 11.08
C LYS A 13 5.44 9.43 10.03
N ALA A 14 4.39 10.24 9.89
CA ALA A 14 3.30 10.03 8.94
C ALA A 14 3.27 11.10 7.83
N ASP A 15 4.44 11.67 7.52
CA ASP A 15 4.62 12.73 6.51
C ASP A 15 4.75 12.20 5.07
N GLY A 16 4.62 10.88 4.87
CA GLY A 16 4.78 10.22 3.58
C GLY A 16 6.23 9.83 3.25
N THR A 17 7.22 10.18 4.08
CA THR A 17 8.62 9.81 3.83
C THR A 17 8.88 8.37 4.27
N LEU A 18 9.36 7.53 3.35
CA LEU A 18 9.68 6.12 3.62
C LEU A 18 11.11 5.78 3.19
N ILE A 19 11.73 4.85 3.93
CA ILE A 19 13.06 4.33 3.62
C ILE A 19 12.93 2.93 3.02
N LYS A 20 13.66 2.67 1.93
CA LYS A 20 13.73 1.36 1.28
C LYS A 20 14.19 0.27 2.24
N GLY A 21 13.63 -0.93 2.10
CA GLY A 21 13.96 -2.09 2.95
C GLY A 21 13.56 -1.92 4.42
N LYS A 22 12.72 -0.93 4.75
CA LYS A 22 12.19 -0.73 6.10
C LYS A 22 10.68 -0.82 6.12
N ASN A 23 10.12 -1.00 7.31
CA ASN A 23 8.69 -1.16 7.45
C ASN A 23 7.93 0.16 7.41
N ALA A 24 6.79 0.13 6.72
CA ALA A 24 5.78 1.18 6.75
C ALA A 24 4.45 0.57 7.18
N GLU A 25 3.70 1.31 7.99
CA GLU A 25 2.35 0.93 8.41
C GLU A 25 1.33 1.76 7.66
N ILE A 26 0.32 1.11 7.07
CA ILE A 26 -0.80 1.75 6.40
C ILE A 26 -2.06 1.52 7.24
N LYS A 27 -2.80 2.59 7.52
CA LYS A 27 -4.07 2.56 8.24
C LYS A 27 -5.22 2.89 7.31
N GLY A 28 -6.36 2.26 7.55
CA GLY A 28 -7.55 2.44 6.73
C GLY A 28 -8.73 1.62 7.23
N ILE A 29 -9.74 1.48 6.36
CA ILE A 29 -10.89 0.60 6.54
C ILE A 29 -11.12 -0.25 5.30
N PHE A 30 -11.26 -1.56 5.53
CA PHE A 30 -11.42 -2.58 4.50
C PHE A 30 -10.27 -2.61 3.47
N ILE A 31 -9.03 -2.44 3.96
CA ILE A 31 -7.81 -2.37 3.15
C ILE A 31 -7.04 -3.71 3.06
N LYS A 32 -7.50 -4.76 3.75
CA LYS A 32 -6.93 -6.12 3.63
C LYS A 32 -6.82 -6.48 2.15
N ILE A 33 -5.66 -6.96 1.71
CA ILE A 33 -5.47 -7.51 0.37
C ILE A 33 -6.02 -8.94 0.36
N ASP A 34 -7.09 -9.18 -0.38
CA ASP A 34 -7.74 -10.48 -0.46
C ASP A 34 -8.42 -10.69 -1.82
N GLY A 35 -8.61 -11.95 -2.20
CA GLY A 35 -9.14 -12.39 -3.49
C GLY A 35 -8.07 -12.82 -4.50
N ASP A 36 -8.52 -13.46 -5.57
CA ASP A 36 -7.71 -14.10 -6.62
C ASP A 36 -7.40 -13.18 -7.81
N ASN A 37 -8.06 -12.03 -7.92
CA ASN A 37 -7.83 -11.11 -9.02
C ASN A 37 -6.36 -10.65 -9.04
N PRO A 38 -5.65 -10.77 -10.18
CA PRO A 38 -4.24 -10.41 -10.29
C PRO A 38 -3.97 -8.92 -10.07
N LYS A 39 -5.00 -8.05 -10.07
CA LYS A 39 -4.86 -6.63 -9.73
C LYS A 39 -4.74 -6.40 -8.21
N ASN A 40 -5.22 -7.32 -7.37
CA ASN A 40 -5.16 -7.17 -5.92
C ASN A 40 -3.73 -7.00 -5.42
N GLY A 41 -3.48 -6.02 -4.57
CA GLY A 41 -2.17 -5.69 -4.04
C GLY A 41 -1.98 -4.20 -3.78
N ILE A 42 -0.73 -3.82 -3.59
CA ILE A 42 -0.30 -2.44 -3.33
C ILE A 42 0.59 -2.02 -4.49
N ILE A 43 0.35 -0.84 -5.06
CA ILE A 43 1.13 -0.29 -6.16
C ILE A 43 1.74 1.03 -5.73
N PHE A 44 3.02 1.20 -6.05
CA PHE A 44 3.73 2.47 -6.01
C PHE A 44 3.88 2.96 -7.45
N LYS A 45 3.21 4.05 -7.80
CA LYS A 45 3.33 4.69 -9.11
C LYS A 45 4.23 5.91 -9.00
N ASN A 46 5.39 5.87 -9.65
CA ASN A 46 6.32 6.98 -9.65
C ASN A 46 5.67 8.18 -10.38
N LEU A 47 5.64 9.35 -9.75
CA LEU A 47 4.94 10.51 -10.28
C LEU A 47 5.66 11.16 -11.47
N ASP A 48 6.99 11.02 -11.56
CA ASP A 48 7.78 11.60 -12.63
C ASP A 48 7.79 10.72 -13.89
N THR A 49 8.01 9.43 -13.71
CA THR A 49 8.16 8.45 -14.81
C THR A 49 6.88 7.72 -15.16
N GLN A 50 5.84 7.82 -14.32
CA GLN A 50 4.59 7.07 -14.42
C GLN A 50 4.75 5.53 -14.32
N ASN A 51 5.96 5.05 -14.00
CA ASN A 51 6.22 3.63 -13.81
C ASN A 51 5.53 3.10 -12.55
N GLU A 52 4.85 1.97 -12.68
CA GLU A 52 4.19 1.28 -11.58
C GLU A 52 5.03 0.11 -11.08
N VAL A 53 5.24 0.06 -9.77
CA VAL A 53 5.88 -1.05 -9.08
C VAL A 53 4.87 -1.66 -8.15
N LYS A 54 4.44 -2.88 -8.47
CA LYS A 54 3.57 -3.66 -7.59
C LYS A 54 4.39 -4.28 -6.48
N LEU A 55 3.97 -4.04 -5.24
CA LEU A 55 4.61 -4.64 -4.07
C LEU A 55 4.40 -6.17 -4.09
N ALA A 56 5.48 -6.90 -3.87
CA ALA A 56 5.46 -8.35 -3.75
C ALA A 56 4.60 -8.79 -2.54
N LYS A 57 3.91 -9.92 -2.64
CA LYS A 57 2.96 -10.39 -1.61
C LYS A 57 3.65 -10.71 -0.29
N ASP A 58 4.87 -11.24 -0.34
CA ASP A 58 5.75 -11.54 0.80
C ASP A 58 6.26 -10.29 1.52
N SER A 59 6.28 -9.13 0.85
CA SER A 59 6.54 -7.84 1.47
C SER A 59 5.36 -7.30 2.29
N ILE A 60 4.21 -7.98 2.34
CA ILE A 60 3.08 -7.64 3.22
C ILE A 60 3.19 -8.49 4.51
N VAL A 61 3.77 -7.89 5.55
CA VAL A 61 4.06 -8.52 6.84
C VAL A 61 2.80 -8.70 7.69
N ILE A 62 1.90 -7.72 7.69
CA ILE A 62 0.59 -7.79 8.36
C ILE A 62 -0.47 -7.42 7.34
N ASN A 63 -1.54 -8.22 7.27
CA ASN A 63 -2.65 -8.04 6.32
C ASN A 63 -4.00 -8.09 7.04
N GLU A 64 -4.35 -7.01 7.74
CA GLU A 64 -5.59 -6.89 8.50
C GLU A 64 -6.55 -5.89 7.83
N PRO A 65 -7.88 -6.01 8.08
CA PRO A 65 -8.87 -5.12 7.46
C PRO A 65 -8.65 -3.62 7.66
N SER A 66 -7.98 -3.21 8.75
CA SER A 66 -7.71 -1.81 9.07
C SER A 66 -6.23 -1.46 9.19
N ARG A 67 -5.34 -2.43 8.91
CA ARG A 67 -3.90 -2.27 9.10
C ARG A 67 -3.13 -3.15 8.14
N LEU A 68 -2.26 -2.54 7.35
CA LEU A 68 -1.22 -3.25 6.62
C LEU A 68 0.14 -2.87 7.21
N LEU A 69 1.01 -3.84 7.42
CA LEU A 69 2.43 -3.60 7.67
C LEU A 69 3.18 -4.11 6.47
N ILE A 70 3.91 -3.24 5.79
CA ILE A 70 4.64 -3.57 4.57
C ILE A 70 6.14 -3.40 4.79
N LEU A 71 6.93 -4.10 3.98
CA LEU A 71 8.33 -3.82 3.75
C LEU A 71 8.44 -3.01 2.45
N VAL A 72 8.99 -1.80 2.51
CA VAL A 72 9.18 -0.96 1.32
C VAL A 72 10.23 -1.63 0.41
N SER A 73 9.89 -1.88 -0.85
CA SER A 73 10.79 -2.58 -1.77
C SER A 73 12.12 -1.84 -1.96
N SER A 74 13.22 -2.59 -2.03
CA SER A 74 14.55 -2.08 -2.36
C SER A 74 14.64 -1.57 -3.80
N ASP A 75 13.77 -2.05 -4.66
CA ASP A 75 13.81 -1.79 -6.11
C ASP A 75 13.12 -0.47 -6.48
N LEU A 76 12.47 0.19 -5.50
CA LEU A 76 11.94 1.52 -5.70
C LEU A 76 13.09 2.52 -5.83
N GLY A 77 13.13 3.27 -6.93
CA GLY A 77 13.98 4.44 -7.07
C GLY A 77 13.69 5.48 -5.97
N ALA A 78 14.64 6.36 -5.70
CA ALA A 78 14.32 7.55 -4.91
C ALA A 78 13.39 8.45 -5.74
N GLY A 79 12.42 9.09 -5.09
CA GLY A 79 11.46 9.95 -5.79
C GLY A 79 10.09 9.99 -5.13
N ASN A 80 9.16 10.65 -5.82
CA ASN A 80 7.79 10.82 -5.34
C ASN A 80 6.86 9.79 -6.00
N TYR A 81 5.97 9.22 -5.21
CA TYR A 81 5.09 8.13 -5.62
C TYR A 81 3.66 8.40 -5.15
N GLU A 82 2.72 7.97 -5.98
CA GLU A 82 1.36 7.70 -5.57
C GLU A 82 1.26 6.26 -5.07
N LEU A 83 0.66 6.02 -3.91
CA LEU A 83 0.38 4.68 -3.41
C LEU A 83 -1.10 4.36 -3.62
N SER A 84 -1.39 3.22 -4.21
CA SER A 84 -2.75 2.69 -4.31
C SER A 84 -2.87 1.27 -3.76
N ILE A 85 -4.04 0.99 -3.18
CA ILE A 85 -4.44 -0.32 -2.67
C ILE A 85 -5.56 -0.83 -3.55
N THR A 86 -5.43 -2.05 -4.05
CA THR A 86 -6.47 -2.75 -4.79
C THR A 86 -6.82 -4.06 -4.09
N THR A 87 -8.12 -4.32 -3.85
CA THR A 87 -8.57 -5.52 -3.15
C THR A 87 -10.00 -5.92 -3.51
N GLN A 88 -10.32 -7.21 -3.38
CA GLN A 88 -11.70 -7.72 -3.36
C GLN A 88 -12.24 -7.88 -1.92
N SER A 89 -11.46 -7.55 -0.89
CA SER A 89 -11.94 -7.59 0.50
C SER A 89 -13.15 -6.66 0.69
N SER A 90 -14.19 -7.16 1.33
CA SER A 90 -15.40 -6.40 1.68
C SER A 90 -15.66 -6.40 3.20
N LYS A 91 -16.86 -6.00 3.62
CA LYS A 91 -17.28 -6.09 5.02
C LYS A 91 -17.65 -7.55 5.32
N GLY A 92 -16.91 -8.21 6.22
CA GLY A 92 -17.11 -9.62 6.56
C GLY A 92 -16.28 -10.54 5.66
N SER A 93 -16.75 -11.79 5.48
CA SER A 93 -15.98 -12.85 4.80
C SER A 93 -16.26 -12.99 3.30
N VAL A 94 -17.14 -12.16 2.74
CA VAL A 94 -17.50 -12.23 1.31
C VAL A 94 -16.54 -11.39 0.49
N LEU A 95 -16.05 -11.92 -0.63
CA LEU A 95 -15.24 -11.19 -1.59
C LEU A 95 -16.12 -10.47 -2.63
N LEU A 96 -15.68 -9.29 -3.06
CA LEU A 96 -16.28 -8.57 -4.18
C LEU A 96 -15.97 -9.30 -5.50
N LYS A 97 -16.92 -9.27 -6.43
CA LYS A 97 -16.72 -9.81 -7.79
C LYS A 97 -15.59 -9.08 -8.51
N GLU A 98 -15.66 -7.76 -8.53
CA GLU A 98 -14.62 -6.89 -9.09
C GLU A 98 -13.81 -6.25 -7.96
N PRO A 99 -12.47 -6.12 -8.12
CA PRO A 99 -11.64 -5.44 -7.16
C PRO A 99 -11.96 -3.95 -7.15
N ARG A 100 -11.77 -3.31 -6.00
CA ARG A 100 -11.82 -1.86 -5.83
C ARG A 100 -10.45 -1.32 -5.52
N THR A 101 -10.16 -0.12 -6.02
CA THR A 101 -8.88 0.57 -5.81
C THR A 101 -9.10 1.88 -5.08
N GLU A 102 -8.17 2.22 -4.21
CA GLU A 102 -8.10 3.53 -3.60
C GLU A 102 -6.67 4.00 -3.46
N THR A 103 -6.48 5.28 -3.75
CA THR A 103 -5.20 5.96 -3.69
C THR A 103 -5.07 6.69 -2.36
N LEU A 104 -3.90 6.62 -1.75
CA LEU A 104 -3.57 7.44 -0.59
C LEU A 104 -3.45 8.92 -1.01
N ASN A 105 -4.16 9.80 -0.31
CA ASN A 105 -4.17 11.24 -0.63
C ASN A 105 -2.83 11.94 -0.38
N THR A 106 -1.99 11.38 0.50
CA THR A 106 -0.65 11.92 0.79
C THR A 106 0.37 11.29 -0.16
N PRO A 107 1.13 12.09 -0.93
CA PRO A 107 2.21 11.55 -1.76
C PRO A 107 3.28 10.90 -0.89
N ILE A 108 3.88 9.85 -1.42
CA ILE A 108 4.99 9.13 -0.78
C ILE A 108 6.31 9.66 -1.32
N THR A 109 7.27 9.92 -0.45
CA THR A 109 8.65 10.19 -0.86
C THR A 109 9.52 9.02 -0.43
N ILE A 110 10.10 8.33 -1.40
CA ILE A 110 11.09 7.27 -1.16
C ILE A 110 12.47 7.90 -1.12
N VAL A 111 13.18 7.65 -0.02
CA VAL A 111 14.59 8.03 0.19
C VAL A 111 15.50 6.81 0.34
#